data_AF-A0A3D6EFA3-F1
#
_entry.id   AF-A0A3D6EFA3-F1
#
_cell.length_a   1.000
_cell.length_b   1.000
_cell.length_c   1.000
_cell.angle_alpha   90.00
_cell.angle_beta   90.00
_cell.angle_gamma   90.00
#
_symmetry.space_group_name_H-M   'P 1'
#
loop_
_entity.id
_entity.type
_entity.pdbx_description
1 polymer ?
#
loop_
_entity_poly.entity_id
_entity_poly.type
_entity_poly.pdbx_seq_one_letter_code
_entity_poly.pdbx_strand_id
1 'polypeptide(L)'
;MDIDLLSRIIKELITDHDQVGLLGLGTFVAEVVPASFSDKGYTINPPYRRLSFHPSISESDLLVDFYAESNHVSAEASRVYISEFLAELKQVLMQRKTVVFPGLGRLRATRENNFFFVPDEDLDIYPDGFGLQPVSMKYLHSGTNEVDIKLSYAEAMQGLVDRQRANEDAGLP
;
A
#
# COMPACT_ATOMS: atom_id res chain seq x y z
N MET A 1 28.30 6.30 14.27
CA MET A 1 27.47 6.05 13.08
C MET A 1 26.99 7.42 12.64
N ASP A 2 26.70 7.63 11.37
CA ASP A 2 26.08 8.88 10.92
C ASP A 2 24.64 8.63 10.44
N ILE A 3 23.93 9.72 10.18
CA ILE A 3 22.52 9.66 9.79
C ILE A 3 22.32 9.06 8.39
N ASP A 4 23.30 9.22 7.50
CA ASP A 4 23.29 8.65 6.16
C ASP A 4 23.37 7.11 6.22
N LEU A 5 24.30 6.57 7.01
CA LEU A 5 24.43 5.14 7.23
C LEU A 5 23.18 4.56 7.88
N LEU A 6 22.65 5.20 8.93
CA LEU A 6 21.41 4.74 9.58
C LEU A 6 20.25 4.71 8.57
N SER A 7 20.11 5.75 7.75
CA SER A 7 19.02 5.85 6.77
C SER A 7 19.11 4.75 5.71
N ARG A 8 20.32 4.46 5.23
CA ARG A 8 20.54 3.35 4.29
C ARG A 8 20.15 2.00 4.90
N ILE A 9 20.60 1.72 6.13
CA ILE A 9 20.29 0.46 6.82
C ILE A 9 18.79 0.31 7.05
N ILE A 10 18.10 1.36 7.51
CA ILE A 10 16.65 1.32 7.71
C ILE A 10 15.93 1.07 6.38
N LYS A 11 16.36 1.72 5.28
CA LYS A 11 15.77 1.51 3.96
C LYS A 11 15.91 0.08 3.48
N GLU A 12 17.09 -0.51 3.67
CA GLU A 12 17.35 -1.91 3.33
C GLU A 12 16.46 -2.85 4.16
N LEU A 13 16.48 -2.71 5.49
CA LEU A 13 15.69 -3.57 6.38
C LEU A 13 14.18 -3.42 6.14
N ILE A 14 13.66 -2.21 5.96
CA ILE A 14 12.22 -2.03 5.78
C ILE A 14 11.73 -2.50 4.42
N THR A 15 12.62 -2.71 3.46
CA THR A 15 12.27 -3.27 2.15
C THR A 15 11.85 -4.74 2.29
N ASP A 16 12.52 -5.49 3.18
CA ASP A 16 12.28 -6.93 3.39
C ASP A 16 11.47 -7.25 4.66
N HIS A 17 11.34 -6.28 5.58
CA HIS A 17 10.65 -6.44 6.85
C HIS A 17 9.55 -5.39 7.03
N ASP A 18 8.51 -5.72 7.78
CA ASP A 18 7.42 -4.79 8.08
C ASP A 18 7.75 -3.81 9.20
N GLN A 19 8.75 -4.12 10.05
CA GLN A 19 9.10 -3.30 11.18
C GLN A 19 10.61 -3.24 11.42
N VAL A 20 11.13 -2.04 11.73
CA VAL A 20 12.52 -1.82 12.14
C VAL A 20 12.54 -1.00 13.42
N GLY A 21 13.00 -1.61 14.51
CA GLY A 21 13.10 -0.99 15.83
C GLY A 21 14.33 -0.09 15.96
N LEU A 22 14.11 1.12 16.47
CA LEU A 22 15.15 2.06 16.88
C LEU A 22 15.16 2.15 18.42
N LEU A 23 16.10 1.44 19.04
CA LEU A 23 16.23 1.31 20.49
C LEU A 23 16.11 2.68 21.20
N GLY A 24 15.15 2.80 22.12
CA GLY A 24 14.91 4.02 22.91
C GLY A 24 14.27 5.20 22.14
N LEU A 25 14.04 5.07 20.83
CA LEU A 25 13.45 6.11 19.97
C LEU A 25 12.03 5.74 19.49
N GLY A 26 11.84 4.53 18.96
CA GLY A 26 10.56 4.05 18.42
C GLY A 26 10.75 3.02 17.32
N THR A 27 9.76 2.82 16.46
CA THR A 27 9.74 1.76 15.44
C THR A 27 9.24 2.31 14.11
N PHE A 28 9.99 2.04 13.04
CA PHE A 28 9.48 2.22 11.67
C PHE A 28 8.59 1.05 11.30
N VAL A 29 7.43 1.34 10.70
CA VAL A 29 6.45 0.35 10.28
C VAL A 29 6.10 0.59 8.82
N ALA A 30 6.29 -0.42 7.97
CA ALA A 30 5.88 -0.41 6.58
C ALA A 30 4.63 -1.27 6.38
N GLU A 31 3.57 -0.66 5.90
CA GLU A 31 2.29 -1.33 5.66
C GLU A 31 1.94 -1.30 4.18
N VAL A 32 1.49 -2.43 3.64
CA VAL A 32 0.95 -2.47 2.28
C VAL A 32 -0.37 -1.70 2.25
N VAL A 33 -0.44 -0.69 1.40
CA VAL A 33 -1.66 0.01 1.03
C VAL A 33 -2.17 -0.64 -0.25
N PRO A 34 -3.42 -1.17 -0.26
CA PRO A 34 -3.96 -1.84 -1.43
C PRO A 34 -4.18 -0.86 -2.59
N ALA A 35 -4.31 -1.42 -3.80
CA ALA A 35 -4.73 -0.67 -4.97
C ALA A 35 -6.03 0.08 -4.69
N SER A 36 -6.15 1.29 -5.23
CA SER A 36 -7.31 2.15 -4.97
C SER A 36 -7.80 2.80 -6.25
N PHE A 37 -9.08 3.17 -6.26
CA PHE A 37 -9.64 4.01 -7.30
C PHE A 37 -9.55 5.48 -6.88
N SER A 38 -9.16 6.33 -7.82
CA SER A 38 -9.23 7.78 -7.72
C SER A 38 -9.98 8.36 -8.91
N ASP A 39 -10.12 9.69 -8.96
CA ASP A 39 -10.81 10.40 -10.04
C ASP A 39 -12.20 9.84 -10.32
N LYS A 40 -13.04 9.66 -9.27
CA LYS A 40 -14.40 9.09 -9.41
C LYS A 40 -14.45 7.71 -10.09
N GLY A 41 -13.37 6.93 -9.98
CA GLY A 41 -13.27 5.59 -10.56
C GLY A 41 -12.55 5.53 -11.91
N TYR A 42 -12.05 6.65 -12.44
CA TYR A 42 -11.33 6.65 -13.72
C TYR A 42 -9.88 6.22 -13.60
N THR A 43 -9.25 6.31 -12.43
CA THR A 43 -7.83 5.99 -12.28
C THR A 43 -7.66 4.89 -11.24
N ILE A 44 -7.00 3.79 -11.63
CA ILE A 44 -6.54 2.75 -10.71
C ILE A 44 -5.13 3.12 -10.28
N ASN A 45 -4.96 3.41 -8.99
CA ASN A 45 -3.65 3.59 -8.38
C ASN A 45 -3.11 2.22 -7.95
N PRO A 46 -1.84 1.91 -8.22
CA PRO A 46 -1.25 0.66 -7.79
C PRO A 46 -1.14 0.57 -6.26
N PRO A 47 -1.02 -0.65 -5.71
CA PRO A 47 -0.64 -0.82 -4.32
C PRO A 47 0.77 -0.28 -4.09
N TYR A 48 1.05 0.16 -2.87
CA TYR A 48 2.37 0.64 -2.45
C TYR A 48 2.59 0.31 -0.97
N ARG A 49 3.83 0.39 -0.47
CA ARG A 49 4.09 0.31 0.98
C ARG A 49 4.24 1.70 1.56
N ARG A 50 3.48 1.97 2.61
CA ARG A 50 3.52 3.23 3.37
C ARG A 50 4.41 3.07 4.58
N LEU A 51 5.42 3.93 4.71
CA LEU A 51 6.29 4.00 5.87
C LEU A 51 5.75 4.97 6.92
N SER A 52 5.57 4.48 8.14
CA SER A 52 5.14 5.25 9.32
C SER A 52 6.14 5.08 10.47
N PHE A 53 6.06 5.95 11.47
CA PHE A 53 6.88 5.84 12.69
C PHE A 53 6.00 5.84 13.93
N HIS A 54 6.16 4.82 14.76
CA HIS A 54 5.44 4.65 16.01
C HIS A 54 6.40 4.78 17.20
N PRO A 55 6.12 5.64 18.19
CA PRO A 55 6.98 5.78 19.38
C PRO A 55 7.09 4.52 20.27
N SER A 56 6.31 3.48 20.00
CA SER A 56 6.36 2.20 20.73
C SER A 56 7.67 1.47 20.49
N ILE A 57 8.20 0.86 21.56
CA ILE A 57 9.40 0.03 21.50
C ILE A 57 9.02 -1.35 20.96
N SER A 58 9.46 -1.68 19.76
CA SER A 58 9.58 -3.05 19.30
C SER A 58 10.91 -3.60 19.80
N GLU A 59 10.91 -4.77 20.44
CA GLU A 59 12.11 -5.49 20.90
C GLU A 59 12.80 -6.25 19.76
N SER A 60 12.81 -5.67 18.56
CA SER A 60 13.48 -6.26 17.40
C SER A 60 14.95 -5.83 17.36
N ASP A 61 15.84 -6.80 17.27
CA ASP A 61 17.29 -6.58 17.16
C ASP A 61 17.77 -6.46 15.70
N LEU A 62 16.86 -6.43 14.72
CA LEU A 62 17.19 -6.39 13.29
C LEU A 62 18.26 -5.35 12.93
N LEU A 63 18.15 -4.13 13.48
CA LEU A 63 19.14 -3.08 13.25
C LEU A 63 20.51 -3.42 13.86
N VAL A 64 20.51 -4.00 15.06
CA VAL A 64 21.72 -4.38 15.79
C VAL A 64 22.43 -5.53 15.08
N ASP A 65 21.68 -6.57 14.72
CA ASP A 65 22.19 -7.76 14.06
C ASP A 65 22.74 -7.41 12.66
N PHE A 66 21.99 -6.62 11.88
CA PHE A 66 22.44 -6.15 10.58
C PHE A 66 23.75 -5.36 10.67
N TYR A 67 23.87 -4.45 11.64
CA TYR A 67 25.09 -3.68 11.84
C TYR A 67 26.25 -4.55 12.30
N ALA A 68 26.00 -5.50 13.21
CA ALA A 68 27.00 -6.42 13.74
C ALA A 68 27.60 -7.29 12.63
N GLU A 69 26.75 -7.89 11.81
CA GLU A 69 27.15 -8.71 10.66
C GLU A 69 27.92 -7.88 9.62
N SER A 70 27.41 -6.70 9.26
CA SER A 70 28.02 -5.83 8.24
C SER A 70 29.38 -5.28 8.64
N ASN A 71 29.66 -5.15 9.94
CA ASN A 71 30.89 -4.54 10.45
C ASN A 71 31.81 -5.54 11.17
N HIS A 72 31.46 -6.83 11.20
CA HIS A 72 32.20 -7.90 11.88
C HIS A 72 32.51 -7.60 13.36
N VAL A 73 31.53 -7.07 14.07
CA VAL A 73 31.60 -6.79 15.52
C VAL A 73 30.53 -7.59 16.26
N SER A 74 30.66 -7.77 17.58
CA SER A 74 29.67 -8.53 18.34
C SER A 74 28.33 -7.79 18.42
N ALA A 75 27.24 -8.53 18.61
CA ALA A 75 25.90 -7.96 18.78
C ALA A 75 25.83 -7.06 20.02
N GLU A 76 26.51 -7.43 21.11
CA GLU A 76 26.56 -6.64 22.35
C GLU A 76 27.25 -5.30 22.13
N ALA A 77 28.42 -5.31 21.47
CA ALA A 77 29.15 -4.09 21.15
C ALA A 77 28.33 -3.18 20.21
N SER A 78 27.67 -3.78 19.21
CA SER A 78 26.79 -3.08 18.27
C SER A 78 25.59 -2.46 18.96
N ARG A 79 24.97 -3.18 19.89
CA ARG A 79 23.82 -2.68 20.66
C ARG A 79 24.18 -1.45 21.48
N VAL A 80 25.30 -1.51 22.21
CA VAL A 80 25.78 -0.36 23.00
C VAL A 80 25.97 0.84 22.08
N TYR A 81 26.76 0.66 21.02
CA TYR A 81 27.08 1.74 20.08
C TYR A 81 25.86 2.36 19.40
N ILE A 82 24.91 1.53 18.92
CA ILE A 82 23.68 2.00 18.29
C ILE A 82 22.79 2.71 19.31
N SER A 83 22.68 2.18 20.53
CA SER A 83 21.85 2.80 21.57
C SER A 83 22.35 4.20 21.96
N GLU A 84 23.67 4.39 22.06
CA GLU A 84 24.29 5.69 22.33
C GLU A 84 23.98 6.69 21.20
N PHE A 85 24.19 6.27 19.95
CA PHE A 85 23.89 7.11 18.79
C PHE A 85 22.40 7.50 18.72
N LEU A 86 21.48 6.54 18.93
CA LEU A 86 20.05 6.81 18.89
C LEU A 86 19.59 7.69 20.06
N ALA A 87 20.23 7.58 21.22
CA ALA A 87 19.98 8.46 22.35
C ALA A 87 20.37 9.91 22.02
N GLU A 88 21.53 10.12 21.41
CA GLU A 88 21.95 11.45 20.93
C GLU A 88 21.00 11.98 19.85
N LEU A 89 20.63 11.14 18.89
CA LEU A 89 19.69 11.48 17.82
C LEU A 89 18.34 11.92 18.38
N LYS A 90 17.84 11.25 19.43
CA LYS A 90 16.61 11.62 20.14
C LYS A 90 16.71 13.01 20.74
N GLN A 91 17.84 13.35 21.37
CA GLN A 91 18.05 14.70 21.92
C GLN A 91 18.04 15.75 20.81
N VAL A 92 18.74 15.49 19.70
CA VAL A 92 18.75 16.37 18.53
C VAL A 92 17.33 16.56 17.98
N LEU A 93 16.55 15.49 17.84
CA LEU A 93 15.16 15.55 17.39
C LEU A 93 14.29 16.38 18.33
N MET A 94 14.42 16.19 19.64
CA MET A 94 13.65 16.94 20.63
C MET A 94 13.99 18.44 20.64
N GLN A 95 15.26 18.80 20.38
CA GLN A 95 15.72 20.19 20.33
C GLN A 95 15.38 20.87 19.00
N ARG A 96 15.71 20.25 17.87
CA ARG A 96 15.55 20.82 16.53
C ARG A 96 14.18 20.58 15.91
N LYS A 97 13.36 19.73 16.53
CA LYS A 97 12.01 19.32 16.10
C LYS A 97 11.94 18.59 14.76
N THR A 98 13.06 18.42 14.07
CA THR A 98 13.17 17.71 12.79
C THR A 98 14.56 17.12 12.64
N VAL A 99 14.62 15.89 12.15
CA VAL A 99 15.82 15.23 11.64
C VAL A 99 15.49 14.64 10.27
N VAL A 100 16.38 14.84 9.31
CA VAL A 100 16.26 14.26 7.96
C VAL A 100 16.91 12.89 7.95
N PHE A 101 16.22 11.91 7.39
CA PHE A 101 16.72 10.57 7.07
C PHE A 101 16.84 10.49 5.54
N PRO A 102 18.04 10.76 4.97
CA PRO A 102 18.21 10.84 3.51
C PRO A 102 17.70 9.60 2.78
N GLY A 103 16.88 9.81 1.75
CA GLY A 103 16.30 8.73 0.93
C GLY A 103 15.16 7.95 1.60
N LEU A 104 14.69 8.42 2.77
CA LEU A 104 13.54 7.90 3.50
C LEU A 104 12.52 9.01 3.81
N GLY A 105 12.96 10.14 4.34
CA GLY A 105 12.06 11.22 4.75
C GLY A 105 12.54 12.00 5.98
N ARG A 106 11.59 12.46 6.79
CA ARG A 106 11.84 13.36 7.92
C ARG A 106 11.12 12.88 9.16
N LEU A 107 11.88 12.63 10.23
CA LEU A 107 11.35 12.41 11.57
C LEU A 107 11.11 13.76 12.24
N ARG A 108 9.92 13.98 12.77
CA ARG A 108 9.52 15.25 13.39
C ARG A 108 9.02 15.03 14.80
N ALA A 109 9.26 16.01 15.66
CA ALA A 109 8.71 16.05 17.01
C ALA A 109 7.70 17.20 17.14
N THR A 110 6.54 16.91 17.73
CA THR A 110 5.58 17.94 18.13
C THR A 110 6.11 18.76 19.31
N ARG A 111 5.36 19.78 19.75
CA ARG A 111 5.67 20.54 20.97
C ARG A 111 5.67 19.65 22.22
N GLU A 112 4.80 18.65 22.25
CA GLU A 112 4.67 17.65 23.32
C GLU A 112 5.68 16.50 23.20
N ASN A 113 6.58 16.56 22.21
CA ASN A 113 7.55 15.50 21.88
C ASN A 113 6.90 14.17 21.46
N ASN A 114 5.73 14.23 20.83
CA ASN A 114 5.21 13.10 20.05
C ASN A 114 5.96 13.04 18.73
N PHE A 115 6.46 11.86 18.35
CA PHE A 115 7.25 11.66 17.14
C PHE A 115 6.37 11.12 16.01
N PHE A 116 6.56 11.66 14.81
CA PHE A 116 5.90 11.21 13.59
C PHE A 116 6.85 11.35 12.41
N PHE A 117 6.62 10.55 11.37
CA PHE A 117 7.46 10.54 10.19
C PHE A 117 6.72 11.05 8.97
N VAL A 118 7.44 11.81 8.14
CA VAL A 118 6.97 12.29 6.85
C VAL A 118 7.88 11.67 5.80
N PRO A 119 7.43 10.64 5.06
CA PRO A 119 8.24 10.03 4.02
C PRO A 119 8.51 11.02 2.88
N ASP A 120 9.61 10.80 2.15
CA ASP A 120 9.85 11.51 0.89
C ASP A 120 8.85 11.05 -0.19
N GLU A 121 8.52 11.94 -1.13
CA GLU A 121 7.46 11.69 -2.13
C GLU A 121 7.78 10.54 -3.08
N ASP A 122 9.06 10.32 -3.34
CA ASP A 122 9.63 9.29 -4.22
C ASP A 122 10.18 8.08 -3.44
N LEU A 123 9.78 7.91 -2.18
CA LEU A 123 10.18 6.76 -1.38
C LEU A 123 9.63 5.46 -1.97
N ASP A 124 10.51 4.70 -2.62
CA ASP A 124 10.24 3.33 -3.04
C ASP A 124 10.81 2.32 -2.03
N ILE A 125 9.90 1.60 -1.38
CA ILE A 125 10.16 0.52 -0.42
C ILE A 125 9.26 -0.71 -0.71
N TYR A 126 8.68 -0.79 -1.90
CA TYR A 126 7.81 -1.90 -2.30
C TYR A 126 8.33 -2.59 -3.56
N PRO A 127 9.28 -3.53 -3.42
CA PRO A 127 9.88 -4.24 -4.57
C PRO A 127 8.86 -4.90 -5.48
N ASP A 128 7.81 -5.52 -4.92
CA ASP A 128 6.75 -6.17 -5.69
C ASP A 128 5.90 -5.17 -6.50
N GLY A 129 5.94 -3.89 -6.13
CA GLY A 129 5.30 -2.79 -6.85
C GLY A 129 6.13 -2.23 -8.01
N PHE A 130 7.33 -2.76 -8.24
CA PHE A 130 8.22 -2.23 -9.27
C PHE A 130 7.55 -2.24 -10.65
N GLY A 131 7.59 -1.08 -11.31
CA GLY A 131 7.01 -0.89 -12.64
C GLY A 131 5.48 -0.76 -12.66
N LEU A 132 4.79 -0.88 -11.51
CA LEU A 132 3.37 -0.56 -11.45
C LEU A 132 3.18 0.95 -11.61
N GLN A 133 2.23 1.33 -12.47
CA GLN A 133 1.90 2.71 -12.76
C GLN A 133 0.39 2.90 -12.66
N PRO A 134 -0.10 4.11 -12.33
CA PRO A 134 -1.52 4.40 -12.39
C PRO A 134 -2.08 4.14 -13.79
N VAL A 135 -3.23 3.47 -13.85
CA VAL A 135 -3.91 3.16 -15.11
C VAL A 135 -5.21 3.94 -15.17
N SER A 136 -5.34 4.82 -16.17
CA SER A 136 -6.59 5.54 -16.44
C SER A 136 -7.49 4.74 -17.38
N MET A 137 -8.70 4.46 -16.91
CA MET A 137 -9.74 3.81 -17.68
C MET A 137 -10.56 4.84 -18.44
N LYS A 138 -10.85 4.55 -19.72
CA LYS A 138 -11.86 5.28 -20.49
C LYS A 138 -13.17 4.50 -20.44
N TYR A 139 -14.25 5.16 -20.02
CA TYR A 139 -15.58 4.57 -20.05
C TYR A 139 -16.03 4.47 -21.51
N LEU A 140 -16.22 3.24 -22.01
CA LEU A 140 -16.91 3.03 -23.27
C LEU A 140 -18.41 3.05 -22.96
N HIS A 141 -19.13 4.05 -23.46
CA HIS A 141 -20.58 3.94 -23.49
C HIS A 141 -20.93 2.75 -24.38
N SER A 142 -21.47 1.68 -23.79
CA SER A 142 -22.17 0.69 -24.60
C SER A 142 -23.33 1.44 -25.24
N GLY A 143 -23.29 1.65 -26.55
CA GLY A 143 -24.49 2.04 -27.27
C GLY A 143 -25.56 1.00 -26.91
N THR A 144 -26.61 1.44 -26.23
CA THR A 144 -27.86 0.69 -26.17
C THR A 144 -28.35 0.58 -27.61
N ASN A 145 -27.92 -0.45 -28.32
CA ASN A 145 -28.72 -0.97 -29.41
C ASN A 145 -29.96 -1.50 -28.71
N GLU A 146 -31.03 -0.70 -28.70
CA GLU A 146 -32.36 -1.18 -28.35
C GLU A 146 -32.62 -2.43 -29.19
N VAL A 147 -32.71 -3.58 -28.54
CA VAL A 147 -33.13 -4.81 -29.22
C VAL A 147 -34.64 -4.70 -29.32
N ASP A 148 -35.11 -4.29 -30.50
CA ASP A 148 -36.54 -4.30 -30.85
C ASP A 148 -37.04 -5.75 -30.89
N ILE A 149 -37.50 -6.26 -29.75
CA ILE A 149 -38.21 -7.54 -29.70
C ILE A 149 -39.61 -7.29 -30.25
N LYS A 150 -39.81 -7.51 -31.56
CA LYS A 150 -41.14 -7.53 -32.17
C LYS A 150 -41.92 -8.76 -31.68
N LEU A 151 -42.46 -8.68 -30.48
CA LEU A 151 -43.52 -9.57 -30.01
C LEU A 151 -44.86 -9.02 -30.53
N SER A 152 -45.22 -9.37 -31.77
CA SER A 152 -46.57 -9.08 -32.24
C SER A 152 -47.53 -10.09 -31.62
N TYR A 153 -48.36 -9.60 -30.69
CA TYR A 153 -49.41 -10.40 -30.06
C TYR A 153 -50.38 -10.99 -31.10
N ALA A 154 -50.55 -10.30 -32.24
CA ALA A 154 -51.36 -10.76 -33.35
C ALA A 154 -50.81 -12.05 -33.97
N GLU A 155 -49.51 -12.14 -34.25
CA GLU A 155 -48.88 -13.35 -34.83
C GLU A 155 -48.88 -14.52 -33.82
N ALA A 156 -48.68 -14.23 -32.54
CA ALA A 156 -48.75 -15.24 -31.47
C ALA A 156 -50.16 -15.83 -31.30
N MET A 157 -51.20 -14.99 -31.42
CA MET A 157 -52.59 -15.42 -31.35
C MET A 157 -53.05 -16.12 -32.63
N GLN A 158 -52.57 -15.70 -33.80
CA GLN A 158 -52.86 -16.37 -35.07
C GLN A 158 -52.37 -17.82 -35.05
N GLY A 159 -51.13 -18.06 -34.57
CA GLY A 159 -50.57 -19.40 -34.43
C GLY A 159 -51.30 -20.31 -33.43
N LEU A 160 -51.98 -19.74 -32.43
CA LEU A 160 -52.84 -20.50 -31.50
C LEU A 160 -54.17 -20.89 -32.14
N VAL A 161 -54.78 -19.95 -32.88
CA VAL A 161 -56.04 -20.20 -33.60
C VAL A 161 -55.85 -21.23 -34.71
N ASP A 162 -54.74 -21.16 -35.46
CA ASP A 162 -54.43 -22.11 -36.52
C ASP A 162 -54.17 -23.52 -35.97
N ARG A 163 -53.54 -23.63 -34.79
CA ARG A 163 -53.36 -24.93 -34.10
C ARG A 163 -54.67 -25.51 -33.55
N GLN A 164 -55.59 -24.66 -33.08
CA GLN A 164 -56.91 -25.15 -32.64
C GLN A 164 -57.75 -25.65 -33.81
N ARG A 165 -57.75 -24.94 -34.94
CA ARG A 165 -58.42 -25.40 -36.17
C ARG A 165 -57.82 -26.68 -36.73
N ALA A 166 -56.49 -26.83 -36.72
CA ALA A 166 -55.83 -28.05 -37.15
C ALA A 166 -56.18 -29.26 -36.26
N ASN A 167 -56.44 -29.06 -34.96
CA ASN A 167 -56.89 -30.11 -34.06
C ASN A 167 -58.39 -30.44 -34.19
N GLU A 168 -59.22 -29.46 -34.57
CA GLU A 168 -60.66 -29.68 -34.84
C GLU A 168 -60.90 -30.37 -36.20
N ASP A 169 -60.12 -30.04 -37.22
CA ASP A 169 -60.17 -30.68 -38.55
C ASP A 169 -59.55 -32.09 -38.57
N ALA A 170 -58.65 -32.40 -37.63
CA ALA A 170 -58.01 -33.72 -37.50
C ALA A 170 -58.91 -34.79 -36.84
N GLY A 171 -60.23 -34.57 -36.80
CA GLY A 171 -61.24 -35.43 -36.19
C GLY A 171 -60.86 -36.91 -36.16
N LEU A 172 -60.42 -37.37 -35.00
CA LEU A 172 -60.51 -38.76 -34.57
C LEU A 172 -60.99 -38.76 -33.11
N PRO A 173 -61.84 -39.74 -32.74
CA PRO A 173 -62.68 -39.75 -31.55
C PRO A 173 -61.94 -39.62 -30.22
#